data_AF-A0A381TS52-F1
#
_entry.id   AF-A0A381TS52-F1
#
_cell.length_a   1.000
_cell.length_b   1.000
_cell.length_c   1.000
_cell.angle_alpha   90.00
_cell.angle_beta   90.00
_cell.angle_gamma   90.00
#
_symmetry.space_group_name_H-M   'P 1'
#
loop_
_entity.id
_entity.type
_entity.pdbx_description
1 polymer ?
#
loop_
_entity_poly.entity_id
_entity_poly.type
_entity_poly.pdbx_seq_one_letter_code
_entity_poly.pdbx_strand_id
1 'polypeptide(L)' 'MVKKDTTNFEASLNKLEKIVLKLEDGDISLEDSVKSFEEGIGLVKECQKQLSEAELKVKKLLGNGESVDLKN' A
#
# COMPACT_ATOMS: atom_id res chain seq x y z
N MET A 1 23.22 -1.99 3.47
CA MET A 1 22.09 -1.15 3.92
C MET A 1 20.90 -1.39 3.00
N VAL A 2 19.97 -2.28 3.38
CA VAL A 2 18.75 -2.59 2.60
C VAL A 2 17.57 -2.57 3.60
N LYS A 3 17.05 -1.38 3.91
CA LYS A 3 15.88 -1.19 4.80
C LYS A 3 15.03 0.03 4.42
N LYS A 4 15.11 0.52 3.17
CA LYS A 4 14.40 1.75 2.77
C LYS A 4 12.99 1.48 2.26
N ASP A 5 12.78 0.35 1.58
CA ASP A 5 11.49 0.04 0.93
C ASP A 5 10.45 -0.50 1.93
N THR A 6 10.86 -1.37 2.86
CA THR A 6 9.97 -1.99 3.86
C THR A 6 9.34 -0.95 4.78
N THR A 7 10.14 0.04 5.23
CA THR A 7 9.65 1.13 6.07
C THR A 7 8.65 2.05 5.36
N ASN A 8 8.67 2.12 4.03
CA ASN A 8 7.76 2.99 3.29
C ASN A 8 6.39 2.33 3.06
N PHE A 9 6.38 1.02 2.78
CA PHE A 9 5.13 0.27 2.62
C PHE A 9 4.35 0.21 3.94
N GLU A 10 4.99 -0.27 5.00
CA GLU A 10 4.35 -0.42 6.32
C GLU A 10 3.85 0.92 6.85
N ALA A 11 4.60 2.01 6.62
CA ALA A 11 4.16 3.36 7.00
C ALA A 11 2.94 3.83 6.19
N SER A 12 2.91 3.55 4.88
CA SER A 12 1.79 3.94 4.01
C SER A 12 0.53 3.15 4.37
N LEU A 13 0.68 1.85 4.65
CA LEU A 13 -0.39 0.98 5.11
C LEU A 13 -0.93 1.44 6.48
N ASN A 14 -0.05 1.75 7.43
CA ASN A 14 -0.49 2.24 8.75
C ASN A 14 -1.23 3.58 8.68
N LYS A 15 -0.84 4.47 7.77
CA LYS A 15 -1.59 5.71 7.52
C LYS A 15 -2.96 5.42 6.93
N LEU A 16 -3.06 4.47 6.00
CA LEU A 16 -4.33 4.07 5.40
C LEU A 16 -5.27 3.50 6.46
N GLU A 17 -4.78 2.64 7.35
CA GLU A 17 -5.55 2.10 8.49
C GLU A 17 -6.11 3.23 9.37
N LYS A 18 -5.29 4.24 9.69
CA LYS A 18 -5.73 5.41 10.48
C LYS A 18 -6.80 6.23 9.77
N ILE A 19 -6.70 6.38 8.45
CA ILE A 19 -7.70 7.07 7.64
C ILE A 19 -9.02 6.30 7.67
N VAL A 20 -8.98 4.98 7.52
CA VAL A 20 -10.18 4.13 7.60
C VAL A 20 -10.84 4.30 8.97
N LEU A 21 -10.08 4.19 10.06
CA LEU A 21 -10.61 4.41 11.41
C LEU A 21 -11.25 5.80 11.58
N LYS A 22 -10.64 6.84 10.98
CA LYS A 22 -11.16 8.21 11.03
C LYS A 22 -12.44 8.38 10.19
N LEU A 23 -12.56 7.66 9.08
CA LEU A 23 -13.76 7.66 8.24
C LEU A 23 -14.92 6.84 8.85
N GLU A 24 -14.58 5.83 9.65
CA GLU A 24 -15.54 5.05 10.43
C GLU A 24 -16.02 5.80 11.69
N ASP A 25 -15.25 6.79 12.15
CA ASP A 25 -15.62 7.67 13.24
C ASP A 25 -16.75 8.61 12.80
N GLY A 26 -17.93 8.45 13.38
CA GLY A 26 -19.16 9.13 12.94
C GLY A 26 -19.19 10.66 13.16
N ASP A 27 -18.20 11.21 13.86
CA ASP A 27 -18.08 12.64 14.17
C ASP A 27 -17.26 13.43 13.12
N ILE A 28 -16.79 12.79 12.06
CA ILE A 28 -16.03 13.45 11.00
C ILE A 28 -16.92 14.40 10.16
N SER A 29 -16.41 15.61 9.91
CA SER A 29 -17.09 16.58 9.04
C SER A 29 -17.06 16.12 7.58
N LEU A 30 -18.06 16.51 6.77
CA LEU A 30 -18.10 16.17 5.34
C LEU A 30 -16.82 16.59 4.60
N GLU A 31 -16.30 17.79 4.90
CA GLU A 31 -15.08 18.30 4.27
C GLU A 31 -13.87 17.45 4.64
N ASP A 32 -13.76 17.06 5.91
CA ASP A 32 -12.67 16.20 6.38
C ASP A 32 -12.79 14.77 5.85
N SER A 33 -14.01 14.26 5.65
CA SER A 33 -14.27 12.96 5.03
C SER A 33 -13.77 12.93 3.59
N VAL A 34 -14.05 13.99 2.81
CA VAL A 34 -13.57 14.10 1.43
C VAL A 34 -12.03 14.14 1.40
N LYS A 35 -11.41 14.97 2.24
CA LYS A 35 -9.93 15.04 2.33
C LYS A 35 -9.31 13.70 2.73
N SER A 36 -9.88 13.04 3.74
CA SER A 36 -9.38 11.76 4.23
C SER A 36 -9.54 10.67 3.17
N PHE A 37 -10.64 10.69 2.40
CA PHE A 37 -10.85 9.79 1.27
C PHE A 37 -9.82 10.01 0.14
N GLU A 38 -9.57 11.26 -0.26
CA GLU A 38 -8.55 11.59 -1.26
C GLU A 38 -7.15 11.12 -0.85
N GLU A 39 -6.77 11.36 0.41
CA GLU A 39 -5.52 10.87 0.97
C GLU A 39 -5.45 9.33 0.96
N GLY A 40 -6.54 8.66 1.35
CA GLY A 40 -6.66 7.21 1.32
C GLY A 40 -6.45 6.63 -0.08
N ILE A 41 -7.06 7.23 -1.11
CA ILE A 41 -6.86 6.82 -2.51
C ILE A 41 -5.39 6.98 -2.94
N GLY A 42 -4.73 8.07 -2.51
CA GLY A 42 -3.30 8.28 -2.75
C GLY A 42 -2.44 7.17 -2.15
N LEU A 43 -2.69 6.83 -0.88
CA LEU A 43 -1.95 5.77 -0.18
C LEU A 43 -2.18 4.39 -0.78
N VAL A 44 -3.40 4.07 -1.22
CA VAL A 44 -3.70 2.80 -1.90
C VAL A 44 -2.88 2.68 -3.19
N LYS A 45 -2.82 3.73 -4.00
CA LYS A 45 -2.02 3.73 -5.24
C LYS A 45 -0.53 3.54 -4.96
N GLU A 46 -0.01 4.20 -3.93
CA GLU A 46 1.38 4.06 -3.51
C GLU A 46 1.69 2.63 -3.05
N CYS A 47 0.82 2.04 -2.22
CA CYS A 47 0.96 0.65 -1.77
C CYS A 47 0.95 -0.32 -2.96
N GLN A 48 0.03 -0.16 -3.90
CA GLN A 48 -0.05 -0.98 -5.11
C GLN A 48 1.22 -0.88 -5.98
N LYS A 49 1.76 0.33 -6.12
CA LYS A 49 3.01 0.57 -6.86
C LYS A 49 4.18 -0.17 -6.20
N GLN A 50 4.32 -0.06 -4.87
CA GLN A 50 5.38 -0.73 -4.12
C GLN A 50 5.27 -2.26 -4.19
N LEU A 51 4.05 -2.81 -4.09
CA LEU A 51 3.81 -4.25 -4.26
C LEU A 51 4.18 -4.72 -5.67
N SER A 52 3.82 -3.94 -6.70
CA SER A 52 4.14 -4.25 -8.09
C SER A 52 5.66 -4.24 -8.35
N GLU A 53 6.38 -3.27 -7.76
CA GLU A 53 7.84 -3.21 -7.84
C GLU A 53 8.51 -4.39 -7.12
N ALA A 54 7.99 -4.77 -5.94
CA ALA A 54 8.45 -5.94 -5.20
C ALA A 54 8.21 -7.23 -5.99
N GLU A 55 7.02 -7.41 -6.57
CA GLU A 55 6.68 -8.56 -7.40
C GLU A 55 7.60 -8.65 -8.63
N LEU A 56 7.85 -7.52 -9.31
CA LEU A 56 8.77 -7.48 -10.45
C LEU A 56 10.20 -7.86 -10.03
N LYS A 57 10.66 -7.39 -8.86
CA LYS A 57 11.96 -7.75 -8.32
C LYS A 57 12.05 -9.24 -8.01
N VAL A 58 11.01 -9.83 -7.40
CA VAL A 58 10.92 -11.26 -7.15
C VAL A 58 10.96 -12.04 -8.47
N LYS A 59 10.15 -11.66 -9.47
CA LYS A 59 10.15 -12.29 -10.81
C LYS A 59 11.52 -12.24 -11.48
N LYS A 60 12.24 -11.11 -11.38
CA LYS A 60 13.60 -10.99 -11.93
C LYS A 60 14.61 -11.90 -11.21
N LEU A 61 14.49 -12.04 -9.89
CA LEU A 61 15.36 -12.90 -9.09
C LEU A 61 15.10 -14.40 -9.36
N LEU A 62 13.85 -14.78 -9.64
CA LEU A 62 13.48 -16.15 -9.98
C LEU A 62 13.91 -16.57 -11.40
N GLY A 63 14.33 -15.61 -12.24
CA GLY A 63 14.95 -15.87 -13.54
C GLY A 63 13.94 -16.21 -14.64
N ASN A 64 13.95 -15.41 -15.71
CA ASN A 64 13.43 -15.69 -17.05
C ASN A 64 12.47 -16.91 -17.20
N GLY A 65 11.17 -16.69 -16.99
CA GLY A 65 10.14 -17.48 -17.68
C GLY A 65 9.55 -18.69 -16.95
N GLU A 66 9.90 -18.96 -15.69
CA GLU A 66 9.08 -19.88 -14.89
C GLU A 66 8.11 -19.08 -14.01
N SER A 67 6.84 -19.11 -14.41
CA SER A 67 5.72 -18.80 -13.53
C SER A 67 5.76 -19.78 -12.36
N VAL A 68 6.39 -19.36 -11.26
CA VAL A 68 6.23 -20.07 -10.00
C VAL A 68 4.83 -19.74 -9.51
N ASP A 69 3.87 -20.59 -9.85
CA ASP A 69 2.54 -20.61 -9.22
C ASP A 69 2.76 -20.84 -7.72
N LEU A 70 2.88 -19.75 -6.96
CA LEU A 70 2.83 -19.76 -5.50
C LEU A 70 1.36 -19.95 -5.08
N LYS A 71 0.79 -21.10 -5.44
CA LYS A 71 -0.43 -21.62 -4.82
C LYS A 71 0.00 -22.60 -3.75
N ASN A 72 0.07 -22.11 -2.52
CA ASN A 72 -0.33 -22.80 -1.29
C ASN A 72 -0.18 -21.87 -0.09
#